data_AF-A0A357WXZ5-F1
#
_entry.id   AF-A0A357WXZ5-F1
#
_cell.length_a   1.000
_cell.length_b   1.000
_cell.length_c   1.000
_cell.angle_alpha   90.00
_cell.angle_beta   90.00
_cell.angle_gamma   90.00
#
_symmetry.space_group_name_H-M   'P 1'
#
loop_
_entity.id
_entity.type
_entity.pdbx_description
1 polymer ?
#
loop_
_entity_poly.entity_id
_entity_poly.type
_entity_poly.pdbx_seq_one_letter_code
_entity_poly.pdbx_strand_id
1 'polypeptide(L)'
;MEKSGFFNSSDGDRIYDAADFAAYFGSLVSNGVFYMTATNLQVSPSIGLAVIVAAGSAWINGYRYENTDDLNLPLTTANGSNPRIDRIVVRLSQISRSIQIAVVDGTPAATPVAPALTRTSDVYELCLADVLVPTAATSIVSNNIVDTRLNTGICGLVNSLVSAVYE
;
A
#
# COMPACT_ATOMS: atom_id res chain seq x y z
N MET A 1 12.44 6.20 -29.91
CA MET A 1 11.18 5.66 -30.46
C MET A 1 10.06 6.49 -29.87
N GLU A 2 9.11 6.94 -30.69
CA GLU A 2 8.00 7.81 -30.26
C GLU A 2 6.70 7.00 -30.19
N LYS A 3 5.80 7.36 -29.27
CA LYS A 3 4.49 6.70 -29.08
C LYS A 3 3.41 7.75 -28.83
N SER A 4 2.28 7.61 -29.53
CA SER A 4 1.07 8.42 -29.31
C SER A 4 0.07 7.66 -28.44
N GLY A 5 -0.74 8.38 -27.67
CA GLY A 5 -1.76 7.82 -26.76
C GLY A 5 -3.04 7.33 -27.47
N PHE A 6 -4.20 7.65 -26.90
CA PHE A 6 -5.49 7.06 -27.30
C PHE A 6 -6.12 7.74 -28.53
N PHE A 7 -6.32 6.96 -29.58
CA PHE A 7 -7.06 7.27 -30.80
C PHE A 7 -8.02 6.13 -31.15
N ASN A 8 -9.07 6.46 -31.91
CA ASN A 8 -9.99 5.46 -32.46
C ASN A 8 -9.23 4.47 -33.36
N SER A 9 -9.56 3.19 -33.22
CA SER A 9 -9.01 2.13 -34.04
C SER A 9 -9.64 2.16 -35.44
N SER A 10 -8.82 1.97 -36.48
CA SER A 10 -9.25 1.67 -37.85
C SER A 10 -8.71 0.30 -38.22
N ASP A 11 -9.59 -0.62 -38.60
CA ASP A 11 -9.20 -2.00 -38.96
C ASP A 11 -8.38 -2.75 -37.89
N GLY A 12 -8.52 -2.36 -36.61
CA GLY A 12 -7.82 -3.00 -35.49
C GLY A 12 -6.38 -2.54 -35.28
N ASP A 13 -5.92 -1.47 -35.94
CA ASP A 13 -4.54 -0.95 -35.85
C ASP A 13 -4.16 -0.47 -34.43
N ARG A 14 -5.15 -0.13 -33.60
CA ARG A 14 -4.96 0.29 -32.20
C ARG A 14 -5.48 -0.73 -31.20
N ILE A 15 -4.60 -1.10 -30.27
CA ILE A 15 -4.87 -1.92 -29.09
C ILE A 15 -4.16 -1.23 -27.92
N TYR A 16 -4.88 -1.02 -26.82
CA TYR A 16 -4.33 -0.46 -25.59
C TYR A 16 -4.41 -1.51 -24.49
N ASP A 17 -3.36 -1.62 -23.68
CA ASP A 17 -3.33 -2.54 -22.56
C ASP A 17 -3.43 -1.81 -21.21
N ALA A 18 -3.41 -2.57 -20.12
CA ALA A 18 -3.46 -2.01 -18.78
C ALA A 18 -2.27 -1.08 -18.47
N ALA A 19 -1.11 -1.29 -19.09
CA ALA A 19 0.05 -0.44 -18.90
C ALA A 19 -0.12 0.92 -19.60
N ASP A 20 -0.78 0.96 -20.76
CA ASP A 20 -1.13 2.23 -21.42
C ASP A 20 -2.03 3.11 -20.55
N PHE A 21 -3.07 2.51 -19.96
CA PHE A 21 -3.97 3.22 -19.05
C PHE A 21 -3.28 3.62 -17.75
N ALA A 22 -2.50 2.72 -17.15
CA ALA A 22 -1.77 3.03 -15.93
C ALA A 22 -0.74 4.15 -16.14
N ALA A 23 -0.01 4.14 -17.26
CA ALA A 23 0.92 5.22 -17.61
C ALA A 23 0.19 6.57 -17.75
N TYR A 24 -0.96 6.58 -18.44
CA TYR A 24 -1.76 7.79 -18.58
C TYR A 24 -2.25 8.32 -17.24
N PHE A 25 -2.93 7.52 -16.43
CA PHE A 25 -3.43 7.98 -15.12
C PHE A 25 -2.30 8.26 -14.13
N GLY A 26 -1.20 7.52 -14.19
CA GLY A 26 -0.01 7.75 -13.36
C GLY A 26 0.64 9.11 -13.62
N SER A 27 0.39 9.73 -14.78
CA SER A 27 0.84 11.09 -15.06
C SER A 27 -0.04 12.17 -14.43
N LEU A 28 -1.25 11.82 -13.96
CA LEU A 28 -2.25 12.76 -13.47
C LEU A 28 -2.38 12.76 -11.95
N VAL A 29 -2.14 11.62 -11.29
CA VAL A 29 -2.33 11.45 -9.84
C VAL A 29 -1.15 10.74 -9.17
N SER A 30 -0.81 11.19 -7.96
CA SER A 30 0.27 10.59 -7.17
C SER A 30 -0.11 9.23 -6.58
N ASN A 31 0.90 8.45 -6.18
CA ASN A 31 0.69 7.29 -5.34
C ASN A 31 0.18 7.71 -3.96
N GLY A 32 -0.68 6.89 -3.35
CA GLY A 32 -1.17 7.13 -1.99
C GLY A 32 -2.49 6.43 -1.70
N VAL A 33 -3.05 6.71 -0.52
CA VAL A 33 -4.41 6.30 -0.14
C VAL A 33 -5.43 7.39 -0.49
N PHE A 34 -6.65 6.98 -0.85
CA PHE A 34 -7.76 7.92 -1.02
C PHE A 34 -8.36 8.26 0.35
N TYR A 35 -7.97 9.39 0.93
CA TYR A 35 -8.43 9.78 2.27
C TYR A 35 -9.82 10.44 2.25
N MET A 36 -10.80 9.77 1.60
CA MET A 36 -12.19 10.24 1.55
C MET A 36 -12.88 10.11 2.91
N THR A 37 -12.46 9.13 3.71
CA THR A 37 -12.86 8.94 5.11
C THR A 37 -11.62 8.81 5.99
N ALA A 38 -11.71 9.20 7.26
CA ALA A 38 -10.60 9.07 8.21
C ALA A 38 -10.15 7.61 8.42
N THR A 39 -11.07 6.67 8.20
CA THR A 39 -10.85 5.23 8.38
C THR A 39 -10.36 4.53 7.11
N ASN A 40 -10.24 5.21 5.96
CA ASN A 40 -9.85 4.57 4.69
C ASN A 40 -8.53 3.77 4.83
N LEU A 41 -8.62 2.45 4.71
CA LEU A 41 -7.49 1.52 4.90
C LEU A 41 -6.77 1.68 6.26
N GLN A 42 -7.48 2.16 7.28
CA GLN A 42 -6.92 2.27 8.62
C GLN A 42 -6.64 0.90 9.20
N VAL A 43 -5.48 0.75 9.85
CA VAL A 43 -5.10 -0.46 10.56
C VAL A 43 -5.48 -0.31 12.04
N SER A 44 -6.13 -1.32 12.61
CA SER A 44 -6.46 -1.39 14.03
C SER A 44 -6.24 -2.82 14.58
N PRO A 45 -6.20 -3.01 15.91
CA PRO A 45 -6.03 -4.33 16.49
C PRO A 45 -7.21 -5.26 16.17
N SER A 46 -6.92 -6.56 16.02
CA SER A 46 -7.94 -7.60 15.88
C SER A 46 -7.87 -8.60 17.05
N ILE A 47 -8.71 -9.64 17.00
CA ILE A 47 -8.70 -10.72 17.97
C ILE A 47 -7.45 -11.59 17.76
N GLY A 48 -6.73 -11.86 18.86
CA GLY A 48 -5.49 -12.62 18.84
C GLY A 48 -4.33 -11.83 18.25
N LEU A 49 -3.29 -12.53 17.80
CA LEU A 49 -2.10 -11.92 17.19
C LEU A 49 -2.38 -11.53 15.73
N ALA A 50 -3.23 -10.53 15.57
CA ALA A 50 -3.72 -10.08 14.28
C ALA A 50 -4.03 -8.57 14.32
N VAL A 51 -4.09 -7.99 13.13
CA VAL A 51 -4.63 -6.65 12.90
C VAL A 51 -5.78 -6.74 11.90
N ILE A 52 -6.61 -5.72 11.85
CA ILE A 52 -7.67 -5.57 10.86
C ILE A 52 -7.43 -4.28 10.07
N VAL A 53 -7.68 -4.33 8.76
CA VAL A 53 -7.60 -3.16 7.88
C VAL A 53 -8.99 -2.83 7.39
N ALA A 54 -9.44 -1.62 7.68
CA ALA A 54 -10.76 -1.15 7.29
C ALA A 54 -10.92 -1.10 5.76
N ALA A 55 -12.18 -1.08 5.31
CA ALA A 55 -12.50 -0.80 3.92
C ALA A 55 -11.88 0.52 3.43
N GLY A 56 -11.56 0.60 2.14
CA GLY A 56 -10.97 1.78 1.55
C GLY A 56 -10.23 1.50 0.25
N SER A 57 -9.58 2.53 -0.30
CA SER A 57 -8.89 2.43 -1.58
C SER A 57 -7.54 3.13 -1.58
N ALA A 58 -6.70 2.70 -2.52
CA ALA A 58 -5.37 3.27 -2.76
C ALA A 58 -5.08 3.32 -4.26
N TRP A 59 -4.06 4.08 -4.61
CA TRP A 59 -3.57 4.24 -5.97
C TRP A 59 -2.06 4.04 -6.01
N ILE A 60 -1.58 3.16 -6.90
CA ILE A 60 -0.16 2.86 -7.06
C ILE A 60 0.17 2.81 -8.55
N ASN A 61 0.99 3.73 -9.01
CA ASN A 61 1.54 3.82 -10.37
C ASN A 61 0.47 3.71 -11.46
N GLY A 62 -0.68 4.38 -11.29
CA GLY A 62 -1.78 4.34 -12.26
C GLY A 62 -2.76 3.17 -12.09
N TYR A 63 -2.53 2.28 -11.12
CA TYR A 63 -3.40 1.15 -10.82
C TYR A 63 -4.22 1.40 -9.54
N ARG A 64 -5.52 1.07 -9.60
CA ARG A 64 -6.45 1.21 -8.48
C ARG A 64 -6.45 -0.04 -7.61
N TYR A 65 -6.47 0.17 -6.29
CA TYR A 65 -6.78 -0.85 -5.30
C TYR A 65 -8.02 -0.48 -4.50
N GLU A 66 -8.80 -1.49 -4.11
CA GLU A 66 -9.94 -1.35 -3.21
C GLU A 66 -10.05 -2.57 -2.30
N ASN A 67 -10.17 -2.30 -1.01
CA ASN A 67 -10.61 -3.23 0.01
C ASN A 67 -12.08 -2.90 0.33
N THR A 68 -12.99 -3.84 0.10
CA THR A 68 -14.45 -3.55 0.18
C THR A 68 -15.00 -3.64 1.60
N ASP A 69 -14.36 -4.42 2.47
CA ASP A 69 -14.79 -4.70 3.84
C ASP A 69 -13.58 -4.83 4.77
N ASP A 70 -13.83 -4.91 6.07
CA ASP A 70 -12.78 -5.14 7.07
C ASP A 70 -11.99 -6.43 6.79
N LEU A 71 -10.67 -6.29 6.58
CA LEU A 71 -9.77 -7.37 6.22
C LEU A 71 -8.92 -7.77 7.43
N ASN A 72 -9.17 -8.96 7.98
CA ASN A 72 -8.37 -9.51 9.07
C ASN A 72 -7.04 -10.08 8.56
N LEU A 73 -5.94 -9.64 9.15
CA LEU A 73 -4.57 -10.04 8.82
C LEU A 73 -3.90 -10.69 10.04
N PRO A 74 -3.80 -12.03 10.07
CA PRO A 74 -3.00 -12.69 11.10
C PRO A 74 -1.52 -12.32 10.93
N LEU A 75 -0.85 -12.04 12.04
CA LEU A 75 0.59 -11.84 12.06
C LEU A 75 1.30 -13.16 12.33
N THR A 76 2.54 -13.29 11.87
CA THR A 76 3.34 -14.47 12.18
C THR A 76 3.65 -14.53 13.66
N THR A 77 3.89 -15.73 14.19
CA THR A 77 4.10 -15.96 15.62
C THR A 77 5.17 -15.02 16.19
N ALA A 78 4.87 -14.39 17.32
CA ALA A 78 5.81 -13.51 18.01
C ALA A 78 7.06 -14.29 18.44
N ASN A 79 8.23 -13.66 18.34
CA ASN A 79 9.46 -14.27 18.82
C ASN A 79 9.48 -14.30 20.36
N GLY A 80 9.97 -15.38 20.95
CA GLY A 80 9.98 -15.57 22.40
C GLY A 80 11.02 -14.75 23.17
N SER A 81 11.97 -14.12 22.48
CA SER A 81 13.08 -13.38 23.11
C SER A 81 13.10 -11.90 22.76
N ASN A 82 12.80 -11.52 21.52
CA ASN A 82 12.91 -10.14 21.05
C ASN A 82 11.63 -9.65 20.36
N PRO A 83 11.30 -8.36 20.49
CA PRO A 83 10.23 -7.76 19.69
C PRO A 83 10.68 -7.57 18.23
N ARG A 84 9.72 -7.30 17.34
CA ARG A 84 9.96 -6.86 15.96
C ARG A 84 8.93 -5.82 15.54
N ILE A 85 9.18 -5.13 14.42
CA ILE A 85 8.18 -4.24 13.81
C ILE A 85 7.83 -4.81 12.46
N ASP A 86 6.57 -5.17 12.26
CA ASP A 86 6.01 -5.61 11.00
C ASP A 86 5.38 -4.41 10.28
N ARG A 87 5.29 -4.44 8.95
CA ARG A 87 4.60 -3.42 8.15
C ARG A 87 3.34 -3.97 7.51
N ILE A 88 2.25 -3.22 7.63
CA ILE A 88 1.05 -3.46 6.83
C ILE A 88 1.13 -2.58 5.61
N VAL A 89 1.16 -3.18 4.42
CA VAL A 89 1.39 -2.46 3.16
C VAL A 89 0.28 -2.74 2.16
N VAL A 90 0.01 -1.78 1.28
CA VAL A 90 -0.64 -2.06 -0.01
C VAL A 90 0.47 -2.34 -1.01
N ARG A 91 0.49 -3.53 -1.60
CA ARG A 91 1.54 -4.03 -2.50
C ARG A 91 0.98 -4.21 -3.90
N LEU A 92 1.47 -3.41 -4.85
CA LEU A 92 1.36 -3.69 -6.28
C LEU A 92 2.43 -4.70 -6.67
N SER A 93 2.05 -5.72 -7.44
CA SER A 93 2.95 -6.70 -8.04
C SER A 93 2.62 -6.84 -9.53
N GLN A 94 3.58 -6.49 -10.38
CA GLN A 94 3.49 -6.67 -11.83
C GLN A 94 3.67 -8.14 -12.24
N ILE A 95 4.32 -8.95 -11.38
CA ILE A 95 4.52 -10.38 -11.60
C ILE A 95 3.19 -11.13 -11.46
N SER A 96 2.49 -10.92 -10.34
CA SER A 96 1.18 -11.54 -10.07
C SER A 96 0.01 -10.76 -10.65
N ARG A 97 0.27 -9.55 -11.18
CA ARG A 97 -0.73 -8.63 -11.76
C ARG A 97 -1.86 -8.32 -10.78
N SER A 98 -1.49 -7.99 -9.54
CA SER A 98 -2.44 -7.73 -8.46
C SER A 98 -1.97 -6.58 -7.57
N ILE A 99 -2.94 -5.95 -6.92
CA ILE A 99 -2.68 -5.12 -5.74
C ILE A 99 -3.39 -5.76 -4.55
N GLN A 100 -2.66 -5.99 -3.47
CA GLN A 100 -3.18 -6.64 -2.25
C GLN A 100 -2.60 -5.97 -1.01
N ILE A 101 -3.34 -6.03 0.10
CA ILE A 101 -2.73 -5.74 1.40
C ILE A 101 -1.86 -6.93 1.81
N ALA A 102 -0.67 -6.65 2.31
CA ALA A 102 0.28 -7.67 2.76
C ALA A 102 0.93 -7.26 4.08
N VAL A 103 1.41 -8.26 4.83
CA VAL A 103 2.29 -8.07 5.98
C VAL A 103 3.73 -8.25 5.49
N VAL A 104 4.60 -7.32 5.84
CA VAL A 104 6.06 -7.43 5.70
C VAL A 104 6.63 -7.64 7.09
N ASP A 105 7.03 -8.87 7.37
CA ASP A 105 7.57 -9.23 8.68
C ASP A 105 8.91 -8.52 8.94
N GLY A 106 9.05 -7.98 10.15
CA GLY A 106 10.30 -7.47 10.66
C GLY A 106 11.25 -8.58 11.11
N THR A 107 12.47 -8.18 11.46
CA THR A 107 13.44 -9.09 12.10
C THR A 107 13.43 -8.86 13.62
N PRO A 108 13.29 -9.92 14.45
CA PRO A 108 13.39 -9.78 15.91
C PRO A 108 14.74 -9.22 16.37
N ALA A 109 14.71 -8.16 17.16
CA ALA A 109 15.90 -7.55 17.75
C ALA A 109 15.55 -6.82 19.06
N ALA A 110 16.54 -6.62 19.94
CA ALA A 110 16.35 -5.89 21.19
C ALA A 110 15.85 -4.45 20.97
N THR A 111 16.27 -3.84 19.86
CA THR A 111 15.75 -2.56 19.35
C THR A 111 15.32 -2.77 17.91
N PRO A 112 14.05 -3.14 17.67
CA PRO A 112 13.59 -3.52 16.34
C PRO A 112 13.45 -2.30 15.44
N VAL A 113 13.66 -2.52 14.14
CA VAL A 113 13.50 -1.50 13.09
C VAL A 113 12.50 -2.02 12.08
N ALA A 114 11.64 -1.13 11.57
CA ALA A 114 10.68 -1.48 10.53
C ALA A 114 11.41 -1.92 9.24
N PRO A 115 10.94 -2.99 8.56
CA PRO A 115 11.57 -3.47 7.34
C PRO A 115 11.47 -2.43 6.21
N ALA A 116 12.44 -2.40 5.31
CA ALA A 116 12.41 -1.52 4.15
C ALA A 116 11.24 -1.87 3.21
N LEU A 117 10.64 -0.85 2.58
CA LEU A 117 9.65 -1.07 1.53
C LEU A 117 10.32 -1.54 0.26
N THR A 118 9.66 -2.44 -0.46
CA THR A 118 10.02 -2.79 -1.83
C THR A 118 9.40 -1.77 -2.79
N ARG A 119 10.25 -1.06 -3.53
CA ARG A 119 9.86 -0.07 -4.55
C ARG A 119 10.72 -0.25 -5.80
N THR A 120 10.44 -1.30 -6.54
CA THR A 120 11.07 -1.65 -7.82
C THR A 120 10.06 -1.54 -8.96
N SER A 121 10.45 -1.89 -10.19
CA SER A 121 9.52 -2.01 -11.33
C SER A 121 8.50 -3.13 -11.14
N ASP A 122 8.89 -4.20 -10.43
CA ASP A 122 8.10 -5.42 -10.33
C ASP A 122 7.16 -5.38 -9.13
N VAL A 123 7.59 -4.72 -8.04
CA VAL A 123 6.83 -4.61 -6.79
C VAL A 123 6.93 -3.18 -6.26
N TYR A 124 5.79 -2.60 -5.88
CA TYR A 124 5.75 -1.28 -5.25
C TYR A 124 4.82 -1.27 -4.04
N GLU A 125 5.32 -0.79 -2.92
CA GLU A 125 4.62 -0.79 -1.64
C GLU A 125 4.35 0.61 -1.09
N LEU A 126 3.15 0.77 -0.52
CA LEU A 126 2.74 1.88 0.32
C LEU A 126 2.49 1.38 1.75
N CYS A 127 3.08 2.03 2.76
CA CYS A 127 2.98 1.63 4.16
C CYS A 127 1.72 2.20 4.83
N LEU A 128 0.76 1.36 5.20
CA LEU A 128 -0.43 1.78 5.95
C LEU A 128 -0.12 1.99 7.43
N ALA A 129 0.61 1.06 8.05
CA ALA A 129 1.04 1.16 9.44
C ALA A 129 2.29 0.35 9.73
N ASP A 130 3.06 0.82 10.71
CA ASP A 130 4.08 0.02 11.40
C ASP A 130 3.42 -0.62 12.64
N VAL A 131 3.62 -1.92 12.83
CA VAL A 131 3.05 -2.71 13.92
C VAL A 131 4.17 -3.30 14.77
N LEU A 132 4.35 -2.79 15.97
CA LEU A 132 5.23 -3.40 16.96
C LEU A 132 4.62 -4.72 17.42
N VAL A 133 5.32 -5.82 17.21
CA VAL A 133 5.00 -7.13 17.77
C VAL A 133 5.89 -7.34 19.00
N PRO A 134 5.35 -7.24 20.23
CA PRO A 134 6.14 -7.46 21.44
C PRO A 134 6.65 -8.90 21.55
N THR A 135 7.69 -9.09 22.37
CA THR A 135 8.21 -10.42 22.71
C THR A 135 7.09 -11.30 23.27
N ALA A 136 6.97 -12.52 22.74
CA ALA A 136 5.97 -13.52 23.13
C ALA A 136 4.51 -13.03 23.10
N ALA A 137 4.20 -12.00 22.31
CA ALA A 137 2.87 -11.46 22.20
C ALA A 137 1.86 -12.49 21.69
N THR A 138 0.66 -12.48 22.28
CA THR A 138 -0.51 -13.25 21.84
C THR A 138 -1.62 -12.35 21.29
N SER A 139 -1.45 -11.04 21.39
CA SER A 139 -2.34 -10.02 20.82
C SER A 139 -1.60 -8.74 20.49
N ILE A 140 -2.22 -7.92 19.64
CA ILE A 140 -1.80 -6.55 19.35
C ILE A 140 -2.77 -5.59 20.05
N VAL A 141 -2.27 -4.46 20.52
CA VAL A 141 -3.08 -3.37 21.10
C VAL A 141 -2.82 -2.07 20.35
N SER A 142 -3.71 -1.08 20.47
CA SER A 142 -3.66 0.13 19.63
C SER A 142 -2.34 0.91 19.75
N ASN A 143 -1.69 0.90 20.92
CA ASN A 143 -0.41 1.57 21.12
C ASN A 143 0.78 0.87 20.42
N ASN A 144 0.59 -0.33 19.90
CA ASN A 144 1.57 -1.03 19.07
C ASN A 144 1.49 -0.60 17.61
N ILE A 145 0.44 0.10 17.20
CA ILE A 145 0.19 0.46 15.81
C ILE A 145 0.50 1.93 15.63
N VAL A 146 1.42 2.23 14.72
CA VAL A 146 1.73 3.58 14.28
C VAL A 146 1.14 3.75 12.88
N ASP A 147 0.15 4.63 12.74
CA ASP A 147 -0.46 4.95 11.46
C ASP A 147 0.52 5.75 10.59
N THR A 148 0.81 5.26 9.40
CA THR A 148 1.75 5.87 8.45
C THR A 148 1.08 6.36 7.17
N ARG A 149 -0.26 6.29 7.06
CA ARG A 149 -1.00 6.65 5.84
C ARG A 149 -0.71 8.09 5.39
N LEU A 150 -0.59 9.01 6.34
CA LEU A 150 -0.30 10.42 6.07
C LEU A 150 1.20 10.73 5.87
N ASN A 151 2.09 9.75 6.04
CA ASN A 151 3.51 9.94 5.82
C ASN A 151 3.84 9.85 4.31
N THR A 152 4.11 10.99 3.70
CA THR A 152 4.38 11.12 2.26
C THR A 152 5.65 10.41 1.79
N GLY A 153 6.58 10.07 2.68
CA GLY A 153 7.80 9.32 2.32
C GLY A 153 7.53 7.84 2.07
N ILE A 154 6.60 7.24 2.81
CA ILE A 154 6.36 5.78 2.80
C ILE A 154 4.95 5.39 2.33
N CYS A 155 3.99 6.31 2.32
CA CYS A 155 2.63 6.11 1.84
C CYS A 155 2.12 7.38 1.16
N GLY A 156 1.46 8.27 1.91
CA GLY A 156 0.94 9.53 1.42
C GLY A 156 -0.49 9.43 0.91
N LEU A 157 -1.02 10.60 0.54
CA LEU A 157 -2.36 10.73 -0.04
C LEU A 157 -2.28 10.85 -1.55
N VAL A 158 -3.30 10.34 -2.23
CA VAL A 158 -3.49 10.62 -3.65
C VAL A 158 -3.72 12.12 -3.84
N ASN A 159 -2.92 12.76 -4.68
CA ASN A 159 -3.01 14.18 -5.03
C ASN A 159 -2.98 14.37 -6.55
N SER A 160 -3.48 15.50 -7.04
CA SER A 160 -3.31 15.93 -8.43
C SER A 160 -1.83 16.24 -8.70
N LEU A 161 -1.29 15.68 -9.78
CA LEU A 161 0.02 16.07 -10.33
C LEU A 161 -0.10 17.22 -11.34
N VAL A 162 -1.32 17.50 -11.82
CA VAL A 162 -1.61 18.64 -12.68
C VAL A 162 -1.77 19.87 -11.80
N SER A 163 -0.99 20.90 -12.09
CA SER A 163 -1.13 22.23 -11.51
C SER A 163 -1.36 23.23 -12.63
N ALA A 164 -2.30 24.16 -12.42
CA ALA A 164 -2.45 25.30 -13.31
C ALA A 164 -1.31 26.27 -13.03
N VAL A 165 -0.47 26.52 -14.04
CA VAL A 165 0.46 27.65 -14.02
C VAL A 165 -0.27 28.78 -14.72
N TYR A 166 -0.61 29.82 -13.96
CA TYR A 166 -1.09 31.08 -14.54
C TYR A 166 0.15 31.95 -14.77
N GLU A 167 0.47 32.22 -16.02
CA GLU A 167 1.45 33.24 -16.42
C GLU A 167 0.86 34.64 -16.33
#